data_AF-T1P489-F1
#
_entry.id   AF-T1P489-F1
#
_cell.length_a   1.000
_cell.length_b   1.000
_cell.length_c   1.000
_cell.angle_alpha   90.00
_cell.angle_beta   90.00
_cell.angle_gamma   90.00
#
_symmetry.space_group_name_H-M   'P 1'
#
loop_
_entity.id
_entity.type
_entity.pdbx_description
1 polymer ?
#
loop_
_entity_poly.entity_id
_entity_poly.type
_entity_poly.pdbx_seq_one_letter_code
_entity_poly.pdbx_strand_id
1 'polypeptide(L)'
;FLAVCRALGVPCRPVTNYISAHDADQSLSVDKFYNAEGEEITENAGASSAWGPNPDSIWNFHVWNEVWMSRPDLESSSTHFQNSFSGWQVIDATPQEPS
;
A
#
# COMPACT_ATOMS: atom_id res chain seq x y z
N PHE A 1 15.44 1.66 -0.25
CA PHE A 1 15.13 1.42 -1.68
C PHE A 1 15.56 2.60 -2.57
N LEU A 2 15.10 3.84 -2.32
CA LEU A 2 15.50 5.07 -3.05
C LEU A 2 16.98 5.17 -3.48
N ALA A 3 17.91 4.99 -2.54
CA ALA A 3 19.35 5.12 -2.81
C ALA A 3 19.86 4.13 -3.87
N VAL A 4 19.34 2.90 -3.84
CA VAL A 4 19.72 1.84 -4.80
C VAL A 4 19.21 2.19 -6.19
N CYS A 5 17.95 2.60 -6.34
CA CYS A 5 17.41 2.99 -7.65
C CYS A 5 18.21 4.12 -8.29
N ARG A 6 18.50 5.17 -7.50
CA ARG A 6 19.28 6.32 -8.00
C ARG A 6 20.72 5.93 -8.35
N ALA A 7 21.36 5.05 -7.57
CA ALA A 7 22.70 4.54 -7.87
C ALA A 7 22.74 3.73 -9.18
N LEU A 8 21.65 3.03 -9.50
CA LEU A 8 21.51 2.25 -10.74
C LEU A 8 21.01 3.08 -11.94
N GLY A 9 20.82 4.39 -11.79
CA GLY A 9 20.35 5.28 -12.86
C GLY A 9 18.84 5.22 -13.13
N VAL A 10 18.06 4.60 -12.23
CA VAL A 10 16.60 4.58 -12.30
C VAL A 10 16.04 5.83 -11.60
N PRO A 11 15.32 6.73 -12.30
CA PRO A 11 14.73 7.90 -11.65
C PRO A 11 13.76 7.46 -10.56
N CYS A 12 13.95 7.99 -9.35
CA CYS A 12 13.18 7.56 -8.18
C CYS A 12 12.95 8.72 -7.21
N ARG A 13 11.74 8.78 -6.63
CA ARG A 13 11.35 9.74 -5.60
C ARG A 13 10.64 9.06 -4.42
N PRO A 14 10.83 9.52 -3.18
CA PRO A 14 9.97 9.13 -2.08
C PRO A 14 8.63 9.86 -2.16
N VAL A 15 7.56 9.21 -1.70
CA VAL A 15 6.21 9.78 -1.57
C VAL A 15 5.72 9.54 -0.15
N THR A 16 5.11 10.55 0.46
CA THR A 16 4.47 10.45 1.77
C THR A 16 2.96 10.55 1.60
N ASN A 17 2.25 9.53 2.08
CA ASN A 17 0.80 9.54 2.21
C ASN A 17 0.43 9.79 3.67
N TYR A 18 -0.40 10.79 3.94
CA TYR A 18 -0.88 11.08 5.30
C TYR A 18 -2.21 10.37 5.52
N ILE A 19 -2.47 9.91 6.74
CA ILE A 19 -3.67 9.13 7.08
C ILE A 19 -3.75 7.90 6.15
N SER A 20 -2.68 7.09 6.13
CA SER A 20 -2.55 5.98 5.20
C SER A 20 -3.26 4.74 5.74
N ALA A 21 -4.27 4.28 5.01
CA ALA A 21 -4.95 3.02 5.28
C ALA A 21 -4.03 1.82 4.97
N HIS A 22 -4.06 0.83 5.85
CA HIS A 22 -3.56 -0.52 5.64
C HIS A 22 -4.78 -1.44 5.80
N ASP A 23 -5.26 -1.93 4.67
CA ASP A 23 -6.33 -2.92 4.53
C ASP A 23 -5.69 -4.31 4.53
N ALA A 24 -6.07 -5.14 5.49
CA ALA A 24 -5.52 -6.48 5.67
C ALA A 24 -6.43 -7.60 5.14
N ASP A 25 -7.64 -7.29 4.69
CA ASP A 25 -8.63 -8.27 4.24
C ASP A 25 -9.11 -8.08 2.78
N GLN A 26 -8.55 -7.09 2.08
CA GLN A 26 -8.81 -6.76 0.67
C GLN A 26 -10.24 -6.25 0.43
N SER A 27 -10.89 -5.71 1.45
CA SER A 27 -12.26 -5.18 1.38
C SER A 27 -12.33 -3.77 0.78
N LEU A 28 -11.21 -3.06 0.68
CA LEU A 28 -11.15 -1.61 0.40
C LEU A 28 -11.82 -0.75 1.48
N SER A 29 -12.03 -1.31 2.67
CA SER A 29 -12.46 -0.62 3.89
C SER A 29 -11.36 -0.69 4.96
N VAL A 30 -11.53 0.11 6.02
CA VAL A 30 -10.75 -0.02 7.25
C VAL A 30 -11.73 -0.08 8.40
N ASP A 31 -11.74 -1.19 9.11
CA ASP A 31 -12.70 -1.45 10.17
C ASP A 31 -12.08 -1.31 11.57
N LYS A 32 -12.79 -0.60 12.46
CA LYS A 32 -12.43 -0.47 13.88
C LYS A 32 -13.59 -0.86 14.77
N PHE A 33 -13.30 -1.66 15.79
CA PHE A 33 -14.28 -2.18 16.73
C PHE A 33 -14.09 -1.59 18.12
N TYR A 34 -15.19 -1.21 18.76
CA TYR A 34 -15.19 -0.60 20.08
C TYR A 34 -16.17 -1.33 20.99
N ASN A 35 -15.85 -1.42 22.29
CA ASN A 35 -16.76 -1.94 23.29
C ASN A 35 -17.85 -0.91 23.64
N ALA A 36 -18.79 -1.29 24.53
CA ALA A 36 -19.91 -0.43 24.92
C ALA A 36 -19.43 0.84 25.68
N GLU A 37 -18.24 0.79 26.25
CA GLU A 37 -17.57 1.86 26.99
C GLU A 37 -16.80 2.82 26.07
N GLY A 38 -16.70 2.51 24.76
CA GLY A 38 -16.01 3.32 23.77
C GLY A 38 -14.50 3.07 23.69
N GLU A 39 -14.00 2.00 24.30
CA GLU A 39 -12.61 1.58 24.23
C GLU A 39 -12.38 0.75 22.97
N GLU A 40 -11.31 1.04 22.24
CA GLU A 40 -10.93 0.29 21.03
C GLU A 40 -10.53 -1.13 21.44
N ILE A 41 -11.18 -2.12 20.86
CA ILE A 41 -10.85 -3.52 21.08
C ILE A 41 -9.55 -3.76 20.30
N THR A 42 -8.44 -3.88 21.01
CA THR A 42 -7.09 -4.05 20.41
C THR A 42 -6.50 -5.43 20.72
N GLU A 43 -6.80 -5.97 21.90
CA GLU A 43 -6.46 -7.31 22.33
C GLU A 43 -7.51 -8.32 21.84
N ASN A 44 -7.11 -9.27 20.99
CA ASN A 44 -7.98 -10.19 20.23
C ASN A 44 -8.84 -9.57 19.11
N ALA A 45 -8.69 -8.28 18.78
CA ALA A 45 -9.08 -7.78 17.45
C ALA A 45 -8.23 -8.37 16.30
N GLY A 46 -7.15 -9.09 16.66
CA GLY A 46 -6.42 -10.04 15.83
C GLY A 46 -6.71 -11.53 16.12
N ALA A 47 -7.86 -11.87 16.71
CA ALA A 47 -8.30 -13.26 16.87
C ALA A 47 -9.82 -13.48 16.79
N SER A 48 -10.66 -12.43 16.75
CA SER A 48 -12.10 -12.56 16.52
C SER A 48 -12.67 -11.75 15.34
N SER A 49 -11.84 -11.08 14.52
CA SER A 49 -12.13 -11.24 13.10
C SER A 49 -11.69 -12.67 12.76
N ALA A 50 -12.45 -13.39 11.95
CA ALA A 50 -12.02 -14.69 11.45
C ALA A 50 -10.75 -14.62 10.54
N TRP A 51 -9.92 -13.58 10.66
CA TRP A 51 -9.12 -12.98 9.58
C TRP A 51 -7.66 -12.62 9.94
N GLY A 52 -7.02 -13.33 10.88
CA GLY A 52 -5.54 -13.43 10.89
C GLY A 52 -4.75 -12.38 11.69
N PRO A 53 -3.40 -12.42 11.60
CA PRO A 53 -2.48 -11.78 12.56
C PRO A 53 -2.22 -10.28 12.36
N ASN A 54 -2.66 -9.68 11.27
CA ASN A 54 -2.51 -8.25 10.98
C ASN A 54 -3.90 -7.63 10.78
N PRO A 55 -4.47 -6.90 11.75
CA PRO A 55 -5.74 -6.21 11.57
C PRO A 55 -5.54 -4.91 10.78
N ASP A 56 -6.63 -4.38 10.22
CA ASP A 56 -6.63 -3.08 9.55
C ASP A 56 -6.08 -1.98 10.45
N SER A 57 -5.42 -1.01 9.83
CA SER A 57 -4.88 0.14 10.57
C SER A 57 -4.84 1.41 9.73
N ILE A 58 -4.75 2.55 10.43
CA ILE A 58 -4.50 3.86 9.80
C ILE A 58 -3.22 4.42 10.38
N TRP A 59 -2.23 4.62 9.52
CA TRP A 59 -0.94 5.17 9.88
C TRP A 59 -1.01 6.69 9.75
N ASN A 60 -0.43 7.42 10.73
CA ASN A 60 -0.33 8.87 10.67
C ASN A 60 0.27 9.35 9.34
N PHE A 61 1.31 8.64 8.90
CA PHE A 61 1.85 8.72 7.56
C PHE A 61 2.47 7.38 7.16
N HIS A 62 2.52 7.13 5.86
CA HIS A 62 3.25 6.02 5.26
C HIS A 62 4.12 6.53 4.10
N VAL A 63 5.26 5.88 3.87
CA VAL A 63 6.23 6.29 2.85
C VAL A 63 6.57 5.12 1.95
N TRP A 64 6.42 5.33 0.65
CA TRP A 64 6.89 4.40 -0.39
C TRP A 64 7.78 5.12 -1.41
N ASN A 65 8.22 4.40 -2.43
CA ASN A 65 8.99 4.94 -3.54
C ASN A 65 8.22 4.87 -4.85
N GLU A 66 8.40 5.88 -5.69
CA GLU A 66 7.99 5.82 -7.08
C GLU A 66 9.23 5.76 -7.97
N VAL A 67 9.21 4.90 -8.98
CA VAL A 67 10.27 4.77 -9.98
C VAL A 67 9.72 5.07 -11.38
N TRP A 68 10.50 5.75 -12.21
CA TRP A 68 10.08 6.08 -13.58
C TRP A 68 10.50 4.99 -14.56
N MET A 69 9.54 4.30 -15.17
CA MET A 69 9.81 3.29 -16.20
C MET A 69 8.62 3.12 -17.16
N SER A 70 8.88 2.47 -18.31
CA SER A 70 7.82 2.00 -19.20
C SER A 70 7.17 0.71 -18.65
N ARG A 71 5.92 0.45 -19.05
CA ARG A 71 5.16 -0.76 -18.69
C ARG A 71 4.66 -1.53 -19.92
N PRO A 72 5.58 -2.10 -20.74
CA PRO A 72 5.21 -2.85 -21.94
C PRO A 72 4.37 -4.10 -21.62
N ASP A 73 4.47 -4.61 -20.40
CA ASP A 73 3.63 -5.69 -19.88
C ASP A 73 2.15 -5.30 -19.76
N LEU A 74 1.82 -4.01 -19.61
CA LEU A 74 0.46 -3.50 -19.50
C LEU A 74 -0.09 -2.93 -20.81
N GLU A 75 0.75 -2.72 -21.82
CA GLU A 75 0.39 -2.09 -23.10
C GLU A 75 -0.67 -2.86 -23.89
N SER A 76 -0.79 -4.17 -23.70
CA SER A 76 -1.80 -5.01 -24.37
C SER A 76 -3.21 -4.87 -23.80
N SER A 77 -3.36 -4.30 -22.60
CA SER A 77 -4.63 -4.23 -21.87
C SER A 77 -5.42 -2.92 -22.09
N SER A 78 -4.80 -1.89 -22.68
CA SER A 78 -5.46 -0.59 -22.91
C SER A 78 -5.95 -0.44 -24.35
N THR A 79 -7.27 -0.46 -24.54
CA THR A 79 -7.94 -0.16 -25.82
C THR A 79 -8.05 1.33 -26.14
N HIS A 80 -7.57 2.23 -25.26
CA HIS A 80 -7.90 3.66 -25.37
C HIS A 80 -6.73 4.66 -25.46
N PHE A 81 -5.52 4.37 -24.95
CA PHE A 81 -4.34 5.22 -25.20
C PHE A 81 -3.03 4.39 -25.13
N GLN A 82 -2.17 4.53 -26.14
CA GLN A 82 -0.81 3.97 -26.12
C GLN A 82 -0.02 4.59 -24.95
N ASN A 83 0.78 3.78 -24.24
CA ASN A 83 1.60 4.21 -23.10
C ASN A 83 0.84 4.73 -21.85
N SER A 84 -0.46 4.42 -21.69
CA SER A 84 -1.27 4.91 -20.56
C SER A 84 -0.69 4.60 -19.17
N PHE A 85 0.03 3.49 -19.03
CA PHE A 85 0.50 2.98 -17.74
C PHE A 85 2.00 3.18 -17.52
N SER A 86 2.73 3.75 -18.48
CA SER A 86 4.12 4.15 -18.33
C SER A 86 4.25 5.40 -17.45
N GLY A 87 5.41 5.60 -16.82
CA GLY A 87 5.67 6.75 -15.94
C GLY A 87 6.05 6.32 -14.53
N TRP A 88 5.54 7.02 -13.52
CA TRP A 88 5.81 6.73 -12.10
C TRP A 88 5.09 5.46 -11.63
N GLN A 89 5.86 4.47 -11.16
CA GLN A 89 5.37 3.19 -10.65
C GLN A 89 5.62 3.10 -9.15
N VAL A 90 4.60 2.77 -8.37
CA VAL A 90 4.71 2.58 -6.91
C VAL A 90 5.49 1.30 -6.61
N ILE A 91 6.48 1.40 -5.73
CA ILE A 91 7.19 0.29 -5.12
C ILE A 91 7.25 0.55 -3.62
N ASP A 92 6.62 -0.33 -2.86
CA ASP A 92 6.65 -0.31 -1.41
C ASP A 92 7.48 -1.48 -0.90
N ALA A 93 8.57 -1.18 -0.20
CA ALA A 93 9.46 -2.18 0.39
C ALA A 93 9.11 -2.47 1.86
N THR A 94 8.08 -1.81 2.39
CA THR A 94 7.58 -2.03 3.75
C THR A 94 6.77 -3.31 3.75
N PRO A 95 7.13 -4.32 4.57
CA PRO A 95 6.32 -5.52 4.70
C PRO A 95 4.95 -5.14 5.28
N GLN A 96 3.90 -5.23 4.45
CA GLN A 96 2.50 -5.04 4.85
C GLN A 96 1.74 -6.34 4.57
N GLU A 97 1.41 -6.56 3.30
CA GLU A 97 0.71 -7.75 2.82
C GLU A 97 1.61 -8.67 1.99
N PRO A 98 1.38 -9.98 2.00
CA PRO A 98 2.03 -10.91 1.07
C PRO A 98 1.74 -10.54 -0.40
N SER A 99 2.76 -10.59 -1.26
CA SER A 99 2.67 -10.32 -2.70
C SER A 99 2.37 -11.56 -3.53
#